data_AF-A0A7T8JX42-F1
#
_entry.id   AF-A0A7T8JX42-F1
#
_cell.length_a   1.000
_cell.length_b   1.000
_cell.length_c   1.000
_cell.angle_alpha   90.00
_cell.angle_beta   90.00
_cell.angle_gamma   90.00
#
_symmetry.space_group_name_H-M   'P 1'
#
loop_
_entity.id
_entity.type
_entity.pdbx_description
1 polymer ?
#
loop_
_entity_poly.entity_id
_entity_poly.type
_entity_poly.pdbx_seq_one_letter_code
_entity_poly.pdbx_strand_id
1 'polypeptide(L)'
;MRIFFSLLRETVAANDRMLLFSQSLFTLNLIQDFLKKEDPDLKYFRLDGSTSGLDREKLISSFNSDPPSSSFSFPQRRVAWGST
;
A
#
# COMPACT_ATOMS: atom_id res chain seq x y z
N MET A 1 -11.50 12.43 4.93
CA MET A 1 -10.28 11.59 4.90
C MET A 1 -9.27 11.85 6.02
N ARG A 2 -9.58 12.57 7.12
CA ARG A 2 -8.58 12.82 8.19
C ARG A 2 -8.14 11.54 8.91
N ILE A 3 -9.08 10.64 9.21
CA ILE A 3 -8.82 9.38 9.92
C ILE A 3 -7.90 8.46 9.13
N PHE A 4 -8.15 8.30 7.82
CA PHE A 4 -7.29 7.50 6.95
C PHE A 4 -5.84 7.97 7.00
N PHE A 5 -5.59 9.28 6.90
CA PHE A 5 -4.23 9.82 6.96
C PHE A 5 -3.59 9.68 8.34
N SER A 6 -4.35 9.83 9.42
CA SER A 6 -3.83 9.57 10.77
C SER A 6 -3.38 8.11 10.91
N LEU A 7 -4.22 7.15 10.52
CA LEU A 7 -3.88 5.73 10.56
C LEU A 7 -2.71 5.38 9.64
N LEU A 8 -2.68 5.96 8.44
CA LEU A 8 -1.56 5.78 7.51
C LEU A 8 -0.26 6.30 8.11
N ARG A 9 -0.27 7.48 8.72
CA ARG A 9 0.92 8.05 9.35
C ARG A 9 1.41 7.22 10.53
N GLU A 10 0.49 6.72 11.35
CA GLU A 10 0.82 5.87 12.50
C GLU A 10 1.37 4.50 12.06
N THR A 11 0.74 3.85 11.09
CA THR A 11 1.22 2.58 10.52
C THR A 11 2.59 2.74 9.87
N VAL A 12 2.81 3.83 9.13
CA VAL A 12 4.13 4.17 8.56
C VAL A 12 5.16 4.42 9.67
N ALA A 13 4.79 5.14 10.74
CA ALA A 13 5.69 5.42 11.86
C ALA A 13 6.04 4.15 12.66
N ALA A 14 5.11 3.20 12.77
CA ALA A 14 5.31 1.90 13.37
C ALA A 14 6.10 0.92 12.47
N ASN A 15 6.41 1.32 11.22
CA ASN A 15 7.00 0.45 10.19
C ASN A 15 6.14 -0.79 9.91
N ASP A 16 4.82 -0.63 10.02
CA ASP A 16 3.82 -1.66 9.78
C ASP A 16 3.26 -1.62 8.36
N ARG A 17 2.65 -2.73 7.95
CA ARG A 17 1.98 -2.88 6.66
C ARG A 17 0.49 -2.61 6.82
N MET A 18 -0.08 -1.83 5.90
CA MET A 18 -1.52 -1.55 5.84
C MET A 18 -2.14 -2.16 4.59
N LEU A 19 -3.30 -2.79 4.75
CA LEU A 19 -4.18 -3.18 3.64
C LEU A 19 -5.38 -2.23 3.61
N LEU A 20 -5.68 -1.67 2.44
CA LEU A 20 -6.90 -0.92 2.23
C LEU A 20 -7.79 -1.61 1.20
N PHE A 21 -9.06 -1.78 1.54
CA PHE A 21 -10.07 -2.26 0.61
C PHE A 21 -11.01 -1.12 0.22
N SER A 22 -11.33 -1.02 -1.06
CA SER A 22 -12.30 -0.06 -1.59
C SER A 22 -13.11 -0.70 -2.71
N GLN A 23 -14.43 -0.54 -2.66
CA GLN A 23 -15.33 -0.96 -3.75
C GLN A 23 -15.31 0.02 -4.93
N SER A 24 -14.64 1.16 -4.80
CA SER A 24 -14.56 2.20 -5.83
C SER A 24 -13.14 2.34 -6.34
N LEU A 25 -12.93 2.04 -7.63
CA LEU A 25 -11.67 2.30 -8.34
C LEU A 25 -11.33 3.79 -8.36
N PHE A 26 -12.35 4.65 -8.46
CA PHE A 26 -12.16 6.09 -8.40
C PHE A 26 -11.53 6.52 -7.07
N THR A 27 -11.99 5.94 -5.96
CA THR A 27 -11.42 6.22 -4.63
C THR A 27 -9.96 5.75 -4.54
N LEU A 28 -9.65 4.57 -5.09
CA LEU A 28 -8.26 4.07 -5.14
C LEU A 28 -7.35 4.99 -5.96
N ASN A 29 -7.83 5.49 -7.10
CA ASN A 29 -7.09 6.45 -7.92
C ASN A 29 -6.78 7.74 -7.15
N LEU A 30 -7.79 8.32 -6.47
CA LEU A 30 -7.61 9.53 -5.68
C LEU A 30 -6.57 9.35 -4.57
N ILE A 31 -6.61 8.22 -3.88
CA ILE A 31 -5.65 7.95 -2.81
C ILE A 31 -4.25 7.73 -3.40
N GLN A 32 -4.14 7.03 -4.53
CA GLN A 32 -2.88 6.84 -5.22
C GLN A 32 -2.22 8.18 -5.61
N ASP A 33 -2.99 9.09 -6.22
CA ASP A 33 -2.50 10.39 -6.64
C ASP A 33 -2.11 11.26 -5.44
N PHE A 34 -2.87 11.15 -4.34
CA PHE A 34 -2.55 11.83 -3.10
C PHE A 34 -1.24 11.32 -2.48
N LEU A 35 -1.03 10.01 -2.40
CA LEU A 35 0.18 9.43 -1.82
C LEU A 35 1.43 9.79 -2.61
N LYS A 36 1.35 9.75 -3.94
CA LYS A 36 2.45 10.21 -4.81
C LYS A 36 2.83 11.66 -4.57
N LYS A 37 1.85 12.51 -4.23
CA LYS A 37 2.06 13.94 -4.01
C LYS A 37 2.67 14.22 -2.62
N GLU A 38 2.17 13.56 -1.58
CA GLU A 38 2.64 13.78 -0.22
C GLU A 38 3.98 13.09 0.06
N ASP A 39 4.19 11.90 -0.51
CA ASP A 39 5.32 11.06 -0.20
C ASP A 39 5.73 10.18 -1.39
N PRO A 40 6.59 10.70 -2.29
CA PRO A 40 7.00 9.97 -3.49
C PRO A 40 7.81 8.71 -3.19
N ASP A 41 8.38 8.60 -1.98
CA ASP A 41 9.16 7.43 -1.54
C ASP A 41 8.29 6.32 -0.94
N LEU A 42 6.99 6.57 -0.73
CA LEU A 42 6.04 5.57 -0.23
C LEU A 42 5.82 4.49 -1.30
N LYS A 43 6.25 3.26 -1.02
CA LYS A 43 5.92 2.12 -1.88
C LYS A 43 4.48 1.68 -1.61
N TYR A 44 3.77 1.31 -2.66
CA TYR A 44 2.44 0.73 -2.53
C TYR A 44 2.20 -0.27 -3.66
N PHE A 45 1.33 -1.24 -3.40
CA PHE A 45 0.90 -2.26 -4.35
C PHE A 45 -0.58 -2.12 -4.61
N ARG A 46 -0.98 -2.03 -5.87
CA ARG A 46 -2.39 -1.96 -6.25
C ARG A 46 -2.83 -3.29 -6.82
N LEU A 47 -3.91 -3.84 -6.26
CA LEU A 47 -4.60 -5.02 -6.77
C LEU A 47 -6.03 -4.62 -7.13
N ASP A 48 -6.34 -4.66 -8.41
CA ASP A 48 -7.70 -4.43 -8.91
C ASP A 48 -8.08 -5.44 -10.00
N GLY A 49 -9.31 -5.32 -10.51
CA GLY A 49 -9.84 -6.21 -11.55
C GLY A 49 -9.06 -6.21 -12.86
N SER A 50 -8.13 -5.26 -13.06
CA SER A 50 -7.25 -5.22 -14.24
C SER A 50 -5.92 -5.98 -14.03
N THR A 51 -5.63 -6.38 -12.79
CA THR A 51 -4.41 -7.12 -12.45
C THR A 51 -4.57 -8.60 -12.81
N SER A 52 -3.67 -9.12 -13.66
CA SER A 52 -3.67 -10.53 -14.06
C SER A 52 -3.47 -11.45 -12.85
N GLY A 53 -3.95 -12.70 -12.92
CA GLY A 53 -3.80 -13.67 -11.82
C GLY A 53 -2.34 -13.92 -11.45
N LEU A 54 -1.46 -13.95 -12.45
CA LEU A 54 -0.02 -14.18 -12.29
C LEU A 54 0.67 -12.96 -11.65
N ASP A 55 0.29 -11.73 -12.05
CA ASP A 55 0.82 -10.51 -11.43
C ASP A 55 0.30 -10.32 -10.01
N ARG A 56 -0.96 -10.71 -9.76
CA ARG A 56 -1.55 -10.74 -8.41
C ARG A 56 -0.74 -11.64 -7.49
N GLU A 57 -0.43 -12.87 -7.89
CA GLU A 57 0.38 -13.80 -7.10
C GLU A 57 1.79 -13.25 -6.83
N LYS A 58 2.44 -12.66 -7.84
CA LYS A 58 3.74 -11.99 -7.66
C LYS A 58 3.67 -10.84 -6.67
N LEU A 59 2.66 -9.99 -6.76
CA LEU A 59 2.46 -8.85 -5.86
C LEU A 59 2.19 -9.30 -4.42
N ILE A 60 1.33 -10.32 -4.24
CA ILE A 60 1.06 -10.93 -2.94
C ILE A 60 2.33 -11.54 -2.36
N SER A 61 3.07 -12.31 -3.16
CA SER A 61 4.33 -12.91 -2.74
C SER A 61 5.37 -11.85 -2.36
N SER A 62 5.49 -10.77 -3.15
CA SER A 62 6.39 -9.65 -2.86
C SER A 62 5.99 -8.86 -1.61
N PHE A 63 4.69 -8.78 -1.31
CA PHE A 63 4.19 -8.15 -0.09
C PHE A 63 4.47 -9.02 1.15
N ASN A 64 4.35 -10.34 1.03
CA ASN A 64 4.51 -11.30 2.13
C ASN A 64 5.96 -11.71 2.42
N SER A 65 6.82 -11.76 1.40
CA SER A 65 8.18 -12.32 1.51
C SER A 65 9.14 -11.46 2.33
N ASP A 66 8.86 -10.16 2.46
CA ASP A 66 9.73 -9.28 3.24
C ASP A 66 9.30 -9.27 4.72
N PRO A 67 10.19 -9.64 5.66
CA PRO A 67 9.93 -9.48 7.08
C PRO A 67 9.88 -7.98 7.44
N PRO A 68 9.02 -7.55 8.37
CA PRO A 68 8.97 -6.16 8.85
C PRO A 68 10.26 -5.66 9.53
N SER A 69 11.22 -6.55 9.78
CA SER A 69 12.46 -6.24 10.49
C SER A 69 13.52 -7.27 10.09
N SER A 70 14.67 -6.88 9.52
CA SER A 70 15.93 -7.05 10.28
C SER A 70 17.16 -6.36 9.65
N SER A 71 17.02 -5.45 8.68
CA SER A 71 18.20 -4.75 8.14
C SER A 71 17.88 -3.34 7.70
N PHE A 72 18.62 -2.42 8.31
CA PHE A 72 18.62 -0.98 8.16
C PHE A 72 18.67 -0.56 6.68
N SER A 73 17.56 -0.05 6.14
CA SER A 73 17.54 0.85 4.97
C SER A 73 16.21 1.62 4.98
N PHE A 74 16.26 2.88 4.59
CA PHE A 74 15.19 3.88 4.62
C PHE A 74 13.88 3.46 3.90
N PRO A 75 12.78 4.21 4.12
CA PRO A 75 11.56 3.66 4.69
C PRO A 75 10.90 2.61 3.79
N GLN A 76 10.73 1.38 4.29
CA GLN A 76 9.98 0.32 3.60
C GLN A 76 8.47 0.54 3.80
N ARG A 77 8.00 1.76 3.50
CA ARG A 77 6.60 2.19 3.50
C ARG A 77 5.81 1.34 2.50
N ARG A 78 4.91 0.45 2.93
CA ARG A 78 4.14 -0.43 2.02
C ARG A 78 2.65 -0.50 2.34
N VAL A 79 1.83 -0.11 1.37
CA VAL A 79 0.35 -0.22 1.41
C VAL A 79 -0.13 -1.12 0.27
N ALA A 80 -1.05 -2.06 0.52
CA ALA A 80 -1.72 -2.81 -0.54
C ALA A 80 -3.20 -2.43 -0.67
N TRP A 81 -3.67 -2.24 -1.91
CA TRP A 81 -5.07 -1.90 -2.22
C TRP A 81 -5.81 -3.09 -2.82
N GLY A 82 -7.01 -3.39 -2.35
CA GLY A 82 -7.90 -4.39 -2.95
C GLY A 82 -9.26 -3.81 -3.32
N SER A 83 -9.84 -4.25 -4.44
CA SER A 83 -11.28 -4.11 -4.73
C SER A 83 -11.96 -5.46 -4.47
N THR A 84 -13.10 -5.43 -3.78
CA THR A 84 -13.97 -6.60 -3.57
C THR A 84 -14.92 -6.76 -4.74
#